data_AF-A0A945SGF0-F1
#
_entry.id   AF-A0A945SGF0-F1
#
_cell.length_a   1.000
_cell.length_b   1.000
_cell.length_c   1.000
_cell.angle_alpha   90.00
_cell.angle_beta   90.00
_cell.angle_gamma   90.00
#
_symmetry.space_group_name_H-M   'P 1'
#
loop_
_entity.id
_entity.type
_entity.pdbx_description
1 polymer ?
#
loop_
_entity_poly.entity_id
_entity_poly.type
_entity_poly.pdbx_seq_one_letter_code
_entity_poly.pdbx_strand_id
1 'polypeptide(L)'
;MKRAQTNAEVQIGEIAIVDTFTKLIFGEEARYSKLELTIIQAFRTADANVVLDSHRDMGTYLRALGVSEMIKLVGAVQDQMTLGKPLVGAAVTNNRGTG
;
A
#
# COMPACT_ATOMS: atom_id res chain seq x y z
N MET A 1 -26.01 -17.62 13.50
CA MET A 1 -24.57 -17.40 13.29
C MET A 1 -24.40 -16.63 11.99
N LYS A 2 -24.25 -15.29 12.05
CA LYS A 2 -24.10 -14.45 10.85
C LYS A 2 -23.52 -13.10 11.28
N ARG A 3 -22.27 -12.82 10.88
CA ARG A 3 -21.52 -11.52 10.84
C ARG A 3 -20.01 -11.74 11.04
N ALA A 4 -19.42 -12.68 10.30
CA ALA A 4 -17.96 -12.82 10.18
C ALA A 4 -17.50 -12.64 8.72
N GLN A 5 -18.20 -11.81 7.96
CA GLN A 5 -18.06 -11.74 6.50
C GLN A 5 -18.07 -10.31 5.93
N THR A 6 -17.66 -9.31 6.72
CA THR A 6 -17.56 -7.91 6.25
C THR A 6 -16.21 -7.23 6.53
N ASN A 7 -15.22 -7.92 7.10
CA ASN A 7 -13.87 -7.35 7.30
C ASN A 7 -12.83 -7.79 6.25
N ALA A 8 -13.25 -8.60 5.27
CA ALA A 8 -12.36 -9.13 4.23
C ALA A 8 -12.30 -8.26 2.96
N GLU A 9 -13.04 -7.15 2.92
CA GLU A 9 -12.94 -6.17 1.83
C GLU A 9 -11.77 -5.21 2.06
N VAL A 10 -10.57 -5.69 1.71
CA VAL A 10 -9.49 -4.91 1.08
C VAL A 10 -9.16 -3.54 1.73
N GLN A 11 -8.91 -3.53 3.04
CA GLN A 11 -7.81 -2.70 3.54
C GLN A 11 -6.54 -3.35 3.02
N ILE A 12 -5.74 -2.62 2.23
CA ILE A 12 -4.33 -3.03 2.11
C ILE A 12 -3.79 -2.87 3.53
N GLY A 13 -3.64 -4.01 4.19
CA GLY A 13 -3.36 -4.05 5.61
C GLY A 13 -1.97 -3.51 5.84
N GLU A 14 -1.83 -2.73 6.90
CA GLU A 14 -0.54 -2.29 7.47
C GLU A 14 0.51 -3.42 7.42
N ILE A 15 0.10 -4.66 7.72
CA ILE A 15 0.92 -5.88 7.63
C ILE A 15 1.57 -6.07 6.25
N ALA A 16 0.84 -5.87 5.15
CA ALA A 16 1.40 -6.04 3.81
C ALA A 16 2.47 -4.97 3.50
N ILE A 17 2.30 -3.74 4.01
CA ILE A 17 3.28 -2.67 3.88
C ILE A 17 4.54 -3.04 4.67
N VAL A 18 4.37 -3.45 5.93
CA VAL A 18 5.47 -3.86 6.81
C VAL A 18 6.23 -5.06 6.25
N ASP A 19 5.53 -6.06 5.70
CA ASP A 19 6.16 -7.22 5.05
C ASP A 19 6.97 -6.81 3.82
N THR A 20 6.43 -5.90 3.00
CA THR A 20 7.15 -5.36 1.82
C THR A 20 8.41 -4.61 2.24
N PHE A 21 8.32 -3.77 3.27
CA PHE A 21 9.47 -3.04 3.82
C PHE A 21 10.49 -3.99 4.41
N THR A 22 10.06 -5.04 5.09
CA THR A 22 10.93 -6.08 5.63
C THR A 22 11.71 -6.77 4.50
N LYS A 23 11.06 -7.09 3.38
CA LYS A 23 11.74 -7.63 2.20
C LYS A 23 12.74 -6.66 1.56
N LEU A 24 12.38 -5.37 1.44
CA LEU A 24 13.30 -4.32 0.96
C LEU A 24 14.51 -4.22 1.86
N ILE A 25 14.30 -4.20 3.18
CA ILE A 25 15.36 -4.25 4.19
C ILE A 25 16.24 -5.46 3.88
N PHE A 26 15.73 -6.69 3.98
CA PHE A 26 16.57 -7.88 3.85
C PHE A 26 17.11 -8.18 2.44
N GLY A 27 16.75 -7.37 1.44
CA GLY A 27 17.22 -7.54 0.06
C GLY A 27 16.64 -8.76 -0.63
N GLU A 28 15.43 -9.18 -0.23
CA GLU A 28 14.69 -10.28 -0.86
C GLU A 28 14.03 -9.82 -2.17
N GLU A 29 14.84 -9.32 -3.10
CA GLU A 29 14.38 -8.66 -4.34
C GLU A 29 13.94 -9.66 -5.43
N ALA A 30 14.14 -10.97 -5.20
CA ALA A 30 14.08 -11.96 -6.27
C ALA A 30 12.74 -11.97 -7.03
N ARG A 31 11.59 -11.73 -6.36
CA ARG A 31 10.27 -11.50 -6.99
C ARG A 31 9.30 -10.75 -6.07
N TYR A 32 9.14 -9.44 -6.28
CA TYR A 32 8.01 -8.71 -5.72
C TYR A 32 6.71 -9.10 -6.45
N SER A 33 5.67 -9.39 -5.69
CA SER A 33 4.30 -9.54 -6.16
C SER A 33 3.74 -8.21 -6.66
N LYS A 34 2.62 -8.26 -7.39
CA LYS A 34 1.93 -7.05 -7.88
C LYS A 34 1.52 -6.11 -6.73
N LEU A 35 1.13 -6.66 -5.59
CA LEU A 35 0.76 -5.88 -4.41
C LEU A 35 2.00 -5.19 -3.83
N GLU A 36 3.11 -5.90 -3.65
CA GLU A 36 4.37 -5.35 -3.15
C GLU A 36 4.93 -4.26 -4.08
N LEU A 37 4.85 -4.45 -5.39
CA LEU A 37 5.21 -3.40 -6.36
C LEU A 37 4.31 -2.16 -6.25
N THR A 38 3.01 -2.36 -5.95
CA THR A 38 2.08 -1.24 -5.71
C THR A 38 2.44 -0.50 -4.43
N ILE A 39 2.82 -1.22 -3.37
CA ILE A 39 3.30 -0.65 -2.10
C ILE A 39 4.60 0.13 -2.31
N ILE A 40 5.54 -0.42 -3.08
CA ILE A 40 6.80 0.24 -3.45
C ILE A 40 6.53 1.55 -4.21
N GLN A 41 5.58 1.55 -5.14
CA GLN A 41 5.21 2.76 -5.87
C GLN A 41 4.53 3.80 -4.97
N ALA A 42 3.67 3.36 -4.06
CA ALA A 42 3.06 4.24 -3.06
C ALA A 42 4.11 4.83 -2.12
N PHE A 43 5.12 4.05 -1.72
CA PHE A 43 6.26 4.52 -0.95
C PHE A 43 7.06 5.60 -1.67
N ARG A 44 7.38 5.42 -2.96
CA ARG A 44 8.03 6.48 -3.78
C ARG A 44 7.21 7.76 -3.88
N THR A 45 5.89 7.66 -3.76
CA THR A 45 5.00 8.82 -3.80
C THR A 45 4.88 9.49 -2.43
N ALA A 46 4.91 8.69 -1.36
CA ALA A 46 4.78 9.17 0.02
C ALA A 46 6.05 9.85 0.54
N ASP A 47 7.23 9.47 0.05
CA ASP A 47 8.51 9.96 0.56
C ASP A 47 9.46 10.34 -0.58
N ALA A 48 9.78 11.63 -0.67
CA ALA A 48 10.63 12.20 -1.71
C ALA A 48 12.07 11.66 -1.66
N ASN A 49 12.53 11.17 -0.50
CA ASN A 49 13.91 10.69 -0.32
C ASN A 49 14.22 9.45 -1.16
N VAL A 50 13.20 8.68 -1.55
CA VAL A 50 13.37 7.39 -2.24
C VAL A 50 12.86 7.37 -3.68
N VAL A 51 12.50 8.53 -4.26
CA VAL A 51 11.81 8.62 -5.56
C VAL A 51 12.61 7.92 -6.67
N LEU A 52 13.92 8.11 -6.72
CA LEU A 52 14.82 7.58 -7.76
C LEU A 52 15.71 6.43 -7.28
N ASP A 53 15.55 6.00 -6.02
CA ASP A 53 16.41 5.01 -5.39
C ASP A 53 16.23 3.61 -5.98
N SER A 54 17.29 2.80 -5.94
CA SER A 54 17.13 1.36 -6.17
C SER A 54 16.41 0.69 -4.98
N HIS A 55 15.84 -0.50 -5.16
CA HIS A 55 15.22 -1.24 -4.04
C HIS A 55 16.20 -1.50 -2.88
N ARG A 56 17.48 -1.74 -3.20
CA ARG A 56 18.56 -1.86 -2.23
C ARG A 56 18.76 -0.57 -1.43
N ASP A 57 18.75 0.59 -2.09
CA ASP A 57 18.93 1.88 -1.42
C ASP A 57 17.72 2.21 -0.54
N MET A 58 16.50 1.92 -1.04
CA MET A 58 15.27 1.99 -0.25
C MET A 58 15.35 1.12 1.01
N GLY A 59 15.85 -0.11 0.89
CA GLY A 59 16.06 -0.99 2.04
C GLY A 59 17.08 -0.47 3.05
N THR A 60 18.12 0.22 2.57
CA THR A 60 19.12 0.87 3.41
C THR A 60 18.53 2.06 4.16
N TYR A 61 17.74 2.88 3.46
CA TYR A 61 16.97 3.98 4.05
C TYR A 61 16.01 3.48 5.14
N LEU A 62 15.20 2.46 4.85
CA LEU A 62 14.24 1.87 5.80
C LEU A 62 14.93 1.35 7.07
N ARG A 63 16.15 0.80 6.97
CA ARG A 63 16.93 0.35 8.14
C ARG A 63 17.42 1.50 9.02
N ALA A 64 17.62 2.68 8.45
CA ALA A 64 18.11 3.84 9.18
C ALA A 64 17.00 4.57 9.95
N LEU A 65 15.72 4.31 9.62
CA LEU A 65 14.58 4.92 10.29
C LEU A 65 14.40 4.43 11.72
N GLY A 66 14.11 5.36 12.63
CA GLY A 66 13.58 5.03 13.95
C GLY A 66 12.13 4.52 13.86
N VAL A 67 11.68 3.84 14.91
CA VAL A 67 10.32 3.26 14.96
C VAL A 67 9.23 4.31 14.72
N SER A 68 9.36 5.50 15.32
CA SER A 68 8.39 6.59 15.14
C SER A 68 8.33 7.11 13.70
N GLU A 69 9.44 7.08 12.98
CA GLU A 69 9.50 7.50 11.57
C GLU A 69 8.89 6.41 10.68
N MET A 70 9.19 5.13 10.98
CA MET A 70 8.59 3.98 10.32
C MET A 70 7.06 3.99 10.43
N ILE A 71 6.50 4.25 11.63
CA ILE A 71 5.05 4.32 11.84
C ILE A 71 4.42 5.40 10.96
N LYS A 72 5.03 6.60 10.93
CA LYS A 72 4.54 7.71 10.11
C LYS A 72 4.60 7.37 8.62
N LEU A 73 5.69 6.74 8.19
CA LEU A 73 5.88 6.34 6.80
C LEU A 73 4.83 5.30 6.38
N VAL A 74 4.60 4.27 7.19
CA VAL A 74 3.58 3.24 6.92
C VAL A 74 2.20 3.89 6.78
N GLY A 75 1.84 4.83 7.66
CA GLY A 75 0.61 5.61 7.55
C GLY A 75 0.52 6.40 6.24
N ALA A 76 1.59 7.11 5.88
CA ALA A 76 1.62 7.88 4.62
C ALA A 76 1.49 6.99 3.38
N VAL A 77 2.11 5.81 3.37
CA VAL A 77 1.94 4.83 2.29
C VAL A 77 0.51 4.32 2.23
N GLN A 78 -0.09 4.02 3.39
CA GLN A 78 -1.49 3.60 3.45
C GLN A 78 -2.43 4.68 2.90
N ASP A 79 -2.19 5.96 3.21
CA ASP A 79 -2.94 7.09 2.66
C ASP A 79 -2.83 7.13 1.13
N GLN A 80 -1.63 6.99 0.56
CA GLN A 80 -1.45 6.92 -0.91
C GLN A 80 -2.25 5.78 -1.55
N MET A 81 -2.32 4.64 -0.87
CA MET A 81 -3.05 3.46 -1.35
C MET A 81 -4.56 3.60 -1.24
N THR A 82 -5.07 4.48 -0.38
CA THR A 82 -6.51 4.78 -0.27
C THR A 82 -6.92 5.90 -1.23
N LEU A 83 -6.08 6.92 -1.41
CA LEU A 83 -6.27 8.02 -2.37
C LEU A 83 -6.24 7.53 -3.84
N GLY A 84 -5.47 6.48 -4.13
CA GLY A 84 -5.36 5.89 -5.48
C GLY A 84 -6.52 4.99 -5.92
N LYS A 85 -7.54 4.74 -5.07
CA LYS A 85 -8.74 4.00 -5.46
C LYS A 85 -9.80 4.98 -5.99
N PRO A 86 -10.24 4.89 -7.27
CA PRO A 86 -11.52 5.48 -7.62
C PRO A 86 -12.58 4.76 -6.79
N LEU A 87 -13.37 5.52 -6.02
CA LEU A 87 -14.56 5.03 -5.33
C LEU A 87 -15.61 4.63 -6.39
N VAL A 88 -15.42 3.50 -7.08
CA VAL A 88 -16.44 2.90 -7.94
C VAL A 88 -17.43 2.18 -7.02
N GLY A 89 -18.26 2.98 -6.38
CA GLY A 89 -19.32 2.55 -5.46
C GLY A 89 -20.48 3.52 -5.36
N ALA A 90 -20.56 4.52 -6.26
CA ALA A 90 -21.77 5.32 -6.43
C ALA A 90 -22.63 4.68 -7.52
N ALA A 91 -23.67 3.96 -7.10
CA ALA A 91 -24.67 3.36 -7.94
C ALA A 91 -25.20 4.35 -9.00
N VAL A 92 -24.86 4.12 -10.27
CA VAL A 92 -25.69 4.59 -11.37
C VAL A 92 -26.84 3.59 -11.49
N THR A 93 -27.86 3.76 -10.64
CA THR A 93 -29.21 3.25 -10.93
C THR A 93 -29.69 4.01 -12.15
N ASN A 94 -29.39 3.51 -13.35
CA ASN A 94 -30.04 3.99 -14.55
C ASN A 94 -31.42 3.32 -14.62
N ASN A 95 -32.37 3.96 -13.96
CA ASN A 95 -33.78 3.67 -14.15
C ASN A 95 -34.17 4.22 -15.52
N ARG A 96 -34.34 3.34 -16.52
CA ARG A 96 -35.20 3.62 -17.67
C ARG A 96 -35.66 2.32 -18.30
N GLY A 97 -36.82 1.87 -17.82
CA GLY A 97 -37.64 0.85 -18.44
C GLY A 97 -38.20 1.33 -19.78
N THR A 98 -38.28 0.36 -20.68
CA THR A 98 -39.31 0.09 -21.69
C THR A 98 -40.57 0.97 -21.67
N GLY A 99 -40.94 1.46 -22.85
CA GLY A 99 -42.23 2.07 -23.17
C GLY A 99 -42.19 2.69 -24.55
#